data_AF-A0A9P8L880-F1
#
_entry.id   AF-A0A9P8L880-F1
#
_cell.length_a   1.000
_cell.length_b   1.000
_cell.length_c   1.000
_cell.angle_alpha   90.00
_cell.angle_beta   90.00
_cell.angle_gamma   90.00
#
_symmetry.space_group_name_H-M   'P 1'
#
loop_
_entity.id
_entity.type
_entity.pdbx_description
1 polymer ?
#
loop_
_entity_poly.entity_id
_entity_poly.type
_entity_poly.pdbx_seq_one_letter_code
_entity_poly.pdbx_strand_id
1 'polypeptide(L)'
;MQKSATHPSKPKAEFTGFSTEIGSKFFGINASANFMIPKNIRIQRNSNSYDQMLSFSSNIPVILYDTSDQRAWMVPALGVIYHMVHVWFSQHRDSFTTTINQPPYARAVANIGREAREVISDHGEFSLYHSVEDRKPRFLREHVKNYLLQFEQMMAAPPVHDSLGTEKLRGWDLMEIVWGQPLSSLSTPTRAKFQGNWYSLIRNSNMIVLFCHGLGDVIVPEFESQKVCKAWKAVPLGKDYLTATVRCLKMCSSHFPDSRGFSKLMAKRHRRPGELDAIFADCSHGDKAKCHRAQHLWKRDEVSKFEDLQIEGAVIFGNQD
;
A
#
# COMPACT_ATOMS: atom_id res chain seq x y z
N MET A 1 -47.25 -41.35 -42.17
CA MET A 1 -47.17 -39.88 -42.28
C MET A 1 -46.84 -39.31 -40.89
N GLN A 2 -46.03 -38.23 -40.88
CA GLN A 2 -45.65 -37.28 -39.80
C GLN A 2 -46.76 -36.96 -38.77
N LYS A 3 -46.58 -36.36 -37.58
CA LYS A 3 -45.52 -35.71 -36.77
C LYS A 3 -46.14 -35.51 -35.35
N SER A 4 -45.38 -35.68 -34.25
CA SER A 4 -44.91 -34.63 -33.30
C SER A 4 -45.96 -33.81 -32.52
N ALA A 5 -45.89 -33.86 -31.17
CA ALA A 5 -45.82 -32.70 -30.26
C ALA A 5 -45.68 -33.15 -28.77
N THR A 6 -45.07 -32.28 -27.97
CA THR A 6 -44.36 -32.51 -26.70
C THR A 6 -45.00 -31.86 -25.45
N HIS A 7 -44.81 -32.52 -24.28
CA HIS A 7 -44.63 -32.03 -22.89
C HIS A 7 -45.74 -31.23 -22.14
N PRO A 8 -45.69 -31.07 -20.78
CA PRO A 8 -45.02 -31.85 -19.71
C PRO A 8 -45.88 -32.07 -18.42
N SER A 9 -45.45 -32.94 -17.49
CA SER A 9 -45.74 -32.80 -16.04
C SER A 9 -44.69 -33.50 -15.15
N LYS A 10 -44.46 -32.94 -13.96
CA LYS A 10 -43.39 -33.22 -12.96
C LYS A 10 -43.45 -34.65 -12.38
N PRO A 11 -42.36 -35.12 -11.71
CA PRO A 11 -42.45 -35.24 -10.25
C PRO A 11 -41.15 -34.99 -9.44
N LYS A 12 -41.29 -35.21 -8.12
CA LYS A 12 -40.52 -34.89 -6.90
C LYS A 12 -39.17 -35.61 -6.69
N ALA A 13 -38.55 -35.20 -5.57
CA ALA A 13 -37.56 -35.90 -4.71
C ALA A 13 -36.09 -35.69 -5.12
N GLU A 14 -35.07 -35.73 -4.26
CA GLU A 14 -34.85 -35.79 -2.81
C GLU A 14 -33.34 -35.51 -2.63
N PHE A 15 -32.93 -35.13 -1.42
CA PHE A 15 -31.53 -34.81 -1.12
C PHE A 15 -30.76 -36.08 -0.75
N THR A 16 -29.76 -36.46 -1.56
CA THR A 16 -28.69 -37.38 -1.14
C THR A 16 -27.35 -36.88 -1.67
N GLY A 17 -26.41 -36.70 -0.75
CA GLY A 17 -25.02 -36.42 -1.09
C GLY A 17 -24.31 -37.68 -1.58
N PHE A 18 -23.32 -37.50 -2.45
CA PHE A 18 -22.02 -38.15 -2.33
C PHE A 18 -21.00 -37.47 -3.23
N SER A 19 -19.74 -37.70 -2.86
CA SER A 19 -18.51 -37.11 -3.35
C SER A 19 -18.11 -37.53 -4.78
N THR A 20 -16.95 -36.97 -5.15
CA THR A 20 -15.89 -37.45 -6.06
C THR A 20 -16.01 -37.13 -7.55
N GLU A 21 -15.04 -36.31 -7.97
CA GLU A 21 -14.23 -36.39 -9.18
C GLU A 21 -14.93 -36.32 -10.53
N ILE A 22 -14.84 -35.14 -11.16
CA ILE A 22 -14.84 -35.02 -12.62
C ILE A 22 -13.58 -34.27 -13.03
N GLY A 23 -12.60 -35.04 -13.50
CA GLY A 23 -11.55 -34.51 -14.35
C GLY A 23 -12.18 -33.97 -15.64
N SER A 24 -11.89 -32.72 -15.95
CA SER A 24 -12.02 -32.18 -17.29
C SER A 24 -10.68 -31.60 -17.71
N LYS A 25 -10.07 -32.25 -18.69
CA LYS A 25 -8.89 -31.77 -19.41
C LYS A 25 -9.30 -30.53 -20.20
N PHE A 26 -8.89 -29.36 -19.73
CA PHE A 26 -8.84 -28.16 -20.57
C PHE A 26 -7.41 -28.00 -21.09
N PHE A 27 -7.21 -28.33 -22.37
CA PHE A 27 -6.06 -27.86 -23.13
C PHE A 27 -6.32 -26.38 -23.48
N GLY A 28 -5.80 -25.49 -22.64
CA GLY A 28 -5.70 -24.08 -22.91
C GLY A 28 -4.29 -23.63 -22.55
N ILE A 29 -3.48 -23.30 -23.55
CA ILE A 29 -2.19 -22.64 -23.33
C ILE A 29 -2.50 -21.20 -22.89
N ASN A 30 -2.81 -21.04 -21.61
CA ASN A 30 -2.81 -19.75 -20.94
C ASN A 30 -1.54 -19.71 -20.10
N ALA A 31 -0.47 -19.15 -20.67
CA ALA A 31 0.70 -18.73 -19.92
C ALA A 31 0.34 -17.50 -19.06
N SER A 32 -0.50 -17.71 -18.06
CA SER A 32 -0.68 -16.78 -16.95
C SER A 32 0.38 -17.11 -15.91
N ALA A 33 1.45 -16.32 -15.89
CA ALA A 33 2.38 -16.33 -14.78
C ALA A 33 1.64 -15.74 -13.57
N ASN A 34 1.02 -16.60 -12.78
CA ASN A 34 0.43 -16.23 -11.50
C ASN A 34 1.53 -15.61 -10.63
N PHE A 35 1.37 -14.33 -10.28
CA PHE A 35 2.24 -13.68 -9.34
C PHE A 35 1.93 -14.20 -7.94
N MET A 36 2.70 -15.20 -7.52
CA MET A 36 2.75 -15.61 -6.13
C MET A 36 3.63 -14.61 -5.39
N ILE A 37 3.03 -13.83 -4.49
CA ILE A 37 3.72 -13.60 -3.21
C ILE A 37 4.11 -15.00 -2.73
N PRO A 38 5.41 -15.30 -2.48
CA PRO A 38 5.82 -16.64 -2.13
C PRO A 38 4.90 -17.18 -1.04
N LYS A 39 4.43 -18.43 -1.18
CA LYS A 39 3.59 -19.15 -0.20
C LYS A 39 4.19 -19.15 1.22
N ASN A 40 5.44 -18.70 1.37
CA ASN A 40 6.17 -18.51 2.61
C ASN A 40 5.74 -17.24 3.37
N ILE A 41 4.96 -16.33 2.74
CA ILE A 41 4.13 -15.32 3.41
C ILE A 41 2.70 -15.86 3.59
N ARG A 42 2.53 -17.17 3.72
CA ARG A 42 1.50 -17.67 4.64
C ARG A 42 2.04 -17.40 6.03
N ILE A 43 1.85 -16.17 6.49
CA ILE A 43 1.88 -15.82 7.90
C ILE A 43 1.06 -16.91 8.59
N GLN A 44 1.72 -17.76 9.39
CA GLN A 44 1.04 -18.80 10.14
C GLN A 44 0.04 -18.07 11.05
N ARG A 45 -1.24 -18.25 10.71
CA ARG A 45 -2.41 -17.43 11.07
C ARG A 45 -2.68 -17.24 12.57
N ASN A 46 -1.86 -17.77 13.49
CA ASN A 46 -2.08 -17.71 14.94
C ASN A 46 -0.79 -17.83 15.80
N SER A 47 0.42 -17.89 15.23
CA SER A 47 1.65 -18.16 16.01
C SER A 47 2.64 -17.00 16.08
N ASN A 48 2.41 -15.90 15.36
CA ASN A 48 3.32 -14.77 15.42
C ASN A 48 3.14 -13.99 16.72
N SER A 49 4.23 -13.75 17.43
CA SER A 49 4.22 -12.81 18.55
C SER A 49 3.87 -11.41 18.05
N TYR A 50 3.33 -10.58 18.93
CA TYR A 50 3.03 -9.18 18.61
C TYR A 50 4.27 -8.46 18.05
N ASP A 51 5.44 -8.70 18.64
CA ASP A 51 6.72 -8.15 18.16
C ASP A 51 7.09 -8.59 16.75
N GLN A 52 6.79 -9.83 16.37
CA GLN A 52 7.01 -10.30 15.00
C GLN A 52 6.09 -9.58 14.00
N MET A 53 4.83 -9.34 14.38
CA MET A 53 3.90 -8.56 13.55
C MET A 53 4.40 -7.11 13.37
N LEU A 54 4.88 -6.47 14.44
CA LEU A 54 5.48 -5.13 14.37
C LEU A 54 6.73 -5.12 13.51
N SER A 55 7.65 -6.08 13.70
CA SER A 55 8.88 -6.19 12.93
C SER A 55 8.62 -6.34 11.42
N PHE A 56 7.66 -7.19 11.05
CA PHE A 56 7.28 -7.42 9.67
C PHE A 56 6.64 -6.16 9.05
N SER A 57 5.61 -5.61 9.69
CA SER A 57 4.87 -4.44 9.22
C SER A 57 5.68 -3.14 9.17
N SER A 58 6.80 -3.07 9.89
CA SER A 58 7.76 -1.95 9.81
C SER A 58 8.37 -1.77 8.41
N ASN A 59 8.24 -2.76 7.53
CA ASN A 59 8.84 -2.75 6.19
C ASN A 59 7.86 -3.02 5.05
N ILE A 60 6.64 -3.50 5.35
CA ILE A 60 5.63 -3.79 4.34
C ILE A 60 5.25 -2.48 3.63
N PRO A 61 5.38 -2.37 2.30
CA PRO A 61 4.96 -1.18 1.57
C PRO A 61 3.42 -1.08 1.48
N VAL A 62 2.90 0.11 1.77
CA VAL A 62 1.50 0.50 1.56
C VAL A 62 1.48 1.80 0.80
N ILE A 63 0.50 1.96 -0.09
CA ILE A 63 0.29 3.19 -0.85
C ILE A 63 -0.86 3.97 -0.23
N LEU A 64 -0.59 5.21 0.12
CA LEU A 64 -1.60 6.22 0.43
C LEU A 64 -1.82 7.02 -0.84
N TYR A 65 -3.07 7.17 -1.28
CA TYR A 65 -3.43 8.03 -2.40
C TYR A 65 -4.42 9.08 -1.91
N ASP A 66 -4.00 10.34 -1.93
CA ASP A 66 -4.86 11.48 -1.60
C ASP A 66 -5.65 11.90 -2.84
N THR A 67 -6.96 11.75 -2.74
CA THR A 67 -7.90 12.02 -3.83
C THR A 67 -8.14 13.51 -4.06
N SER A 68 -7.99 14.35 -3.03
CA SER A 68 -8.08 15.81 -3.14
C SER A 68 -6.85 16.38 -3.84
N ASP A 69 -5.67 15.97 -3.38
CA ASP A 69 -4.40 16.55 -3.82
C ASP A 69 -3.85 15.86 -5.08
N GLN A 70 -4.36 14.68 -5.43
CA GLN A 70 -3.88 13.83 -6.52
C GLN A 70 -2.38 13.55 -6.35
N ARG A 71 -2.03 13.00 -5.18
CA ARG A 71 -0.68 12.63 -4.78
C ARG A 71 -0.70 11.26 -4.12
N ALA A 72 0.39 10.53 -4.27
CA ALA A 72 0.55 9.22 -3.69
C ALA A 72 1.86 9.11 -2.89
N TRP A 73 1.84 8.31 -1.83
CA TRP A 73 3.03 7.97 -1.05
C TRP A 73 3.12 6.47 -0.81
N MET A 74 4.28 5.88 -1.07
CA MET A 74 4.59 4.50 -0.68
C MET A 74 5.45 4.50 0.58
N VAL A 75 4.82 4.11 1.69
CA VAL A 75 5.36 4.18 3.06
C VAL A 75 5.19 2.86 3.80
N PRO A 76 5.93 2.61 4.90
CA PRO A 76 5.74 1.42 5.71
C PRO A 76 4.36 1.31 6.35
N ALA A 77 3.76 0.11 6.29
CA ALA A 77 2.44 -0.20 6.83
C ALA A 77 2.30 0.20 8.30
N LEU A 78 3.31 -0.05 9.13
CA LEU A 78 3.23 0.24 10.56
C LEU A 78 3.11 1.74 10.85
N GLY A 79 3.76 2.60 10.07
CA GLY A 79 3.60 4.05 10.19
C GLY A 79 2.17 4.50 9.86
N VAL A 80 1.57 3.88 8.83
CA VAL A 80 0.17 4.13 8.44
C VAL A 80 -0.79 3.66 9.51
N ILE A 81 -0.61 2.44 10.04
CA ILE A 81 -1.42 1.90 11.13
C ILE A 81 -1.35 2.79 12.36
N TYR A 82 -0.15 3.29 12.70
CA TYR A 82 0.00 4.18 13.83
C TYR A 82 -0.71 5.51 13.62
N HIS A 83 -0.62 6.07 12.42
CA HIS A 83 -1.40 7.24 12.03
C HIS A 83 -2.91 6.99 12.15
N MET A 84 -3.41 5.84 11.70
CA MET A 84 -4.82 5.46 11.82
C MET A 84 -5.29 5.40 13.27
N VAL A 85 -4.45 4.94 14.21
CA VAL A 85 -4.76 4.98 15.65
C VAL A 85 -4.96 6.42 16.13
N HIS A 86 -4.09 7.35 15.73
CA HIS A 86 -4.25 8.77 16.08
C HIS A 86 -5.51 9.39 15.46
N VAL A 87 -5.82 9.08 14.20
CA VAL A 87 -7.04 9.55 13.54
C VAL A 87 -8.27 9.02 14.26
N TRP A 88 -8.33 7.70 14.49
CA TRP A 88 -9.41 7.05 15.24
C TRP A 88 -9.61 7.72 16.59
N PHE A 89 -8.52 7.90 17.34
CA PHE A 89 -8.56 8.50 18.67
C PHE A 89 -9.08 9.95 18.63
N SER A 90 -8.61 10.77 17.70
CA SER A 90 -9.03 12.17 17.56
C SER A 90 -10.53 12.31 17.30
N GLN A 91 -11.12 11.36 16.57
CA GLN A 91 -12.53 11.40 16.18
C GLN A 91 -13.46 10.83 17.26
N HIS A 92 -12.95 9.94 18.10
CA HIS A 92 -13.74 9.32 19.17
C HIS A 92 -13.56 10.02 20.52
N ARG A 93 -12.77 11.11 20.58
CA ARG A 93 -12.49 11.84 21.81
C ARG A 93 -13.75 12.24 22.57
N ASP A 94 -14.80 12.66 21.88
CA ASP A 94 -16.05 13.11 22.51
C ASP A 94 -17.02 11.96 22.82
N SER A 95 -16.76 10.76 22.25
CA SER A 95 -17.61 9.58 22.39
C SER A 95 -17.34 8.78 23.66
N PHE A 96 -16.22 9.02 24.35
CA PHE A 96 -15.89 8.33 25.60
C PHE A 96 -16.35 9.14 26.81
N THR A 97 -17.08 8.49 27.72
CA THR A 97 -17.56 9.08 28.99
C THR A 97 -16.56 8.97 30.14
N THR A 98 -15.35 8.47 29.87
CA THR A 98 -14.33 8.09 30.87
C THR A 98 -12.97 8.76 30.60
N THR A 99 -11.94 8.42 31.40
CA THR A 99 -10.57 8.90 31.21
C THR A 99 -10.02 8.51 29.83
N ILE A 100 -9.61 9.52 29.07
CA ILE A 100 -9.05 9.40 27.72
C ILE A 100 -7.59 9.90 27.76
N ASN A 101 -6.66 9.09 27.27
CA ASN A 101 -5.23 9.45 27.22
C ASN A 101 -4.74 9.50 25.78
N GLN A 102 -4.20 10.66 25.38
CA GLN A 102 -3.65 10.86 24.04
C GLN A 102 -2.50 9.87 23.80
N PRO A 103 -2.53 9.05 22.72
CA PRO A 103 -1.42 8.18 22.39
C PRO A 103 -0.15 9.01 22.11
N PRO A 104 1.04 8.51 22.49
CA PRO A 104 2.30 9.20 22.24
C PRO A 104 2.54 9.37 20.75
N TYR A 105 3.11 10.48 20.30
CA TYR A 105 3.45 10.65 18.89
C TYR A 105 4.81 10.04 18.55
N ALA A 106 4.91 9.42 17.38
CA ALA A 106 6.19 9.05 16.78
C ALA A 106 6.89 10.31 16.24
N ARG A 107 8.23 10.35 16.27
CA ARG A 107 8.97 11.44 15.63
C ARG A 107 8.85 11.36 14.11
N ALA A 108 8.85 12.52 13.46
CA ALA A 108 8.99 12.61 12.01
C ALA A 108 10.45 12.28 11.63
N VAL A 109 10.67 11.06 11.13
CA VAL A 109 11.99 10.57 10.71
C VAL A 109 11.88 9.80 9.39
N ALA A 110 12.99 9.68 8.66
CA ALA A 110 13.02 8.99 7.37
C ALA A 110 12.57 7.52 7.45
N ASN A 111 12.86 6.84 8.57
CA ASN A 111 12.45 5.46 8.81
C ASN A 111 11.25 5.36 9.76
N ILE A 112 10.11 5.93 9.34
CA ILE A 112 8.88 5.95 10.14
C ILE A 112 8.40 4.57 10.58
N GLY A 113 8.69 3.52 9.80
CA GLY A 113 8.34 2.14 10.17
C GLY A 113 9.08 1.67 11.43
N ARG A 114 10.37 1.99 11.56
CA ARG A 114 11.17 1.69 12.76
C ARG A 114 10.72 2.54 13.94
N GLU A 115 10.53 3.84 13.75
CA GLU A 115 10.08 4.75 14.81
C GLU A 115 8.71 4.34 15.36
N ALA A 116 7.75 4.05 14.48
CA ALA A 116 6.43 3.58 14.90
C ALA A 116 6.53 2.28 15.69
N ARG A 117 7.39 1.34 15.28
CA ARG A 117 7.64 0.11 16.05
C ARG A 117 8.17 0.39 17.45
N GLU A 118 9.18 1.26 17.59
CA GLU A 118 9.78 1.59 18.88
C GLU A 118 8.72 2.18 19.82
N VAL A 119 7.99 3.20 19.36
CA VAL A 119 6.94 3.83 20.18
C VAL A 119 5.84 2.84 20.55
N ILE A 120 5.35 2.03 19.60
CA ILE A 120 4.29 1.05 19.86
C ILE A 120 4.76 -0.06 20.82
N SER A 121 6.00 -0.55 20.67
CA SER A 121 6.57 -1.56 21.56
C SER A 121 6.70 -1.01 22.98
N ASP A 122 7.23 0.20 23.14
CA ASP A 122 7.46 0.82 24.45
C ASP A 122 6.16 1.21 25.16
N HIS A 123 5.11 1.52 24.39
CA HIS A 123 3.83 2.01 24.92
C HIS A 123 2.68 1.04 24.65
N GLY A 124 2.95 -0.24 24.40
CA GLY A 124 1.92 -1.22 24.06
C GLY A 124 0.81 -1.32 25.11
N GLU A 125 1.18 -1.24 26.40
CA GLU A 125 0.27 -1.27 27.56
C GLU A 125 -0.27 0.12 27.94
N PHE A 126 -0.11 1.13 27.08
CA PHE A 126 -0.69 2.45 27.30
C PHE A 126 -2.21 2.38 27.14
N SER A 127 -2.94 2.68 28.22
CA SER A 127 -4.40 2.70 28.24
C SER A 127 -4.94 3.94 27.52
N LEU A 128 -5.58 3.74 26.37
CA LEU A 128 -6.15 4.81 25.55
C LEU A 128 -7.46 5.34 26.15
N TYR A 129 -8.34 4.43 26.57
CA TYR A 129 -9.63 4.74 27.19
C TYR A 129 -10.13 3.55 28.00
N HIS A 130 -11.18 3.77 28.80
CA HIS A 130 -11.89 2.68 29.47
C HIS A 130 -13.22 2.42 28.77
N SER A 131 -13.47 1.16 28.42
CA SER A 131 -14.72 0.77 27.78
C SER A 131 -15.90 1.05 28.70
N VAL A 132 -16.97 1.63 28.14
CA VAL A 132 -18.20 1.93 28.89
C VAL A 132 -18.93 0.64 29.27
N GLU A 133 -18.82 -0.41 28.46
CA GLU A 133 -19.52 -1.68 28.63
C GLU A 133 -18.99 -2.49 29.82
N ASP A 134 -17.66 -2.66 29.90
CA ASP A 134 -17.02 -3.53 30.89
C ASP A 134 -16.10 -2.81 31.90
N ARG A 135 -15.95 -1.48 31.76
CA ARG A 135 -15.05 -0.63 32.56
C ARG A 135 -13.58 -1.04 32.53
N LYS A 136 -13.18 -1.89 31.59
CA LYS A 136 -11.78 -2.31 31.44
C LYS A 136 -11.01 -1.32 30.57
N PRO A 137 -9.72 -1.10 30.86
CA PRO A 137 -8.85 -0.33 29.97
C PRO A 137 -8.77 -1.00 28.60
N ARG A 138 -8.61 -0.18 27.56
CA ARG A 138 -8.31 -0.61 26.20
C ARG A 138 -6.96 -0.05 25.80
N PHE A 139 -6.06 -0.93 25.39
CA PHE A 139 -4.65 -0.62 25.24
C PHE A 139 -4.28 -0.29 23.79
N LEU A 140 -3.20 0.46 23.62
CA LEU A 140 -2.64 0.78 22.31
C LEU A 140 -2.37 -0.49 21.48
N ARG A 141 -1.78 -1.51 22.11
CA ARG A 141 -1.46 -2.78 21.44
C ARG A 141 -2.66 -3.46 20.79
N GLU A 142 -3.84 -3.34 21.39
CA GLU A 142 -5.06 -3.98 20.91
C GLU A 142 -5.53 -3.33 19.60
N HIS A 143 -5.51 -2.01 19.52
CA HIS A 143 -5.89 -1.25 18.33
C HIS A 143 -4.91 -1.49 17.18
N VAL A 144 -3.61 -1.43 17.46
CA VAL A 144 -2.58 -1.72 16.47
C VAL A 144 -2.71 -3.16 15.96
N LYS A 145 -2.91 -4.14 16.86
CA LYS A 145 -3.08 -5.55 16.47
C LYS A 145 -4.30 -5.74 15.56
N ASN A 146 -5.42 -5.07 15.85
CA ASN A 146 -6.62 -5.17 15.01
C ASN A 146 -6.36 -4.68 13.57
N TYR A 147 -5.71 -3.52 13.41
CA TYR A 147 -5.36 -3.03 12.07
C TYR A 147 -4.32 -3.89 11.36
N LEU A 148 -3.34 -4.45 12.08
CA LEU A 148 -2.38 -5.40 11.51
C LEU A 148 -3.09 -6.63 10.93
N LEU A 149 -4.02 -7.22 11.71
CA LEU A 149 -4.81 -8.37 11.25
C LEU A 149 -5.68 -8.01 10.04
N GLN A 150 -6.24 -6.81 10.00
CA GLN A 150 -7.03 -6.35 8.86
C GLN A 150 -6.17 -6.18 7.60
N PHE A 151 -4.96 -5.60 7.72
CA PHE A 151 -4.01 -5.50 6.60
C PHE A 151 -3.59 -6.88 6.10
N GLU A 152 -3.37 -7.85 7.00
CA GLU A 152 -3.10 -9.24 6.62
C GLU A 152 -4.24 -9.86 5.81
N GLN A 153 -5.50 -9.60 6.21
CA GLN A 153 -6.68 -10.05 5.47
C GLN A 153 -6.75 -9.40 4.08
N MET A 154 -6.45 -8.11 3.98
CA MET A 154 -6.43 -7.37 2.71
C MET A 154 -5.34 -7.88 1.76
N MET A 155 -4.14 -8.19 2.26
CA MET A 155 -3.05 -8.77 1.45
C MET A 155 -3.36 -10.19 0.97
N ALA A 156 -4.12 -10.95 1.77
CA ALA A 156 -4.54 -12.31 1.45
C ALA A 156 -5.76 -12.37 0.52
N ALA A 157 -6.50 -11.26 0.36
CA ALA A 157 -7.61 -11.18 -0.56
C ALA A 157 -7.12 -11.30 -2.02
N PRO A 158 -7.93 -11.85 -2.94
CA PRO A 158 -7.62 -11.81 -4.36
C PRO A 158 -7.35 -10.36 -4.79
N PRO A 159 -6.36 -10.13 -5.66
CA PRO A 159 -6.08 -8.80 -6.13
C PRO A 159 -7.36 -8.18 -6.70
N VAL A 160 -7.63 -6.94 -6.33
CA VAL A 160 -8.73 -6.17 -6.92
C VAL A 160 -8.28 -5.73 -8.32
N HIS A 161 -8.27 -6.67 -9.27
CA HIS A 161 -7.95 -6.39 -10.68
C HIS A 161 -9.21 -6.44 -11.53
N ASP A 162 -9.26 -5.56 -12.52
CA ASP A 162 -10.29 -5.57 -13.54
C ASP A 162 -9.91 -6.54 -14.66
N SER A 163 -10.76 -7.51 -14.93
CA SER A 163 -10.66 -8.42 -16.09
C SER A 163 -10.77 -7.66 -17.42
N LEU A 164 -11.26 -6.41 -17.41
CA LEU A 164 -11.58 -5.60 -18.59
C LEU A 164 -10.47 -4.61 -19.01
N GLY A 165 -9.28 -4.67 -18.41
CA GLY A 165 -8.13 -3.88 -18.87
C GLY A 165 -8.26 -2.36 -18.63
N THR A 166 -9.20 -1.90 -17.80
CA THR A 166 -9.29 -0.49 -17.43
C THR A 166 -8.13 -0.10 -16.51
N GLU A 167 -7.43 1.00 -16.78
CA GLU A 167 -6.24 1.44 -16.03
C GLU A 167 -6.58 2.03 -14.64
N LYS A 168 -7.65 1.60 -13.96
CA LYS A 168 -8.10 2.25 -12.72
C LYS A 168 -7.23 1.89 -11.52
N LEU A 169 -6.92 2.87 -10.67
CA LEU A 169 -6.37 2.59 -9.35
C LEU A 169 -7.49 2.05 -8.46
N ARG A 170 -7.25 0.92 -7.81
CA ARG A 170 -8.19 0.28 -6.89
C ARG A 170 -7.55 0.11 -5.53
N GLY A 171 -8.39 0.18 -4.50
CA GLY A 171 -7.97 0.20 -3.11
C GLY A 171 -9.18 0.26 -2.18
N TRP A 172 -8.94 0.72 -0.97
CA TRP A 172 -9.94 0.84 0.10
C TRP A 172 -9.94 2.26 0.65
N ASP A 173 -11.06 2.69 1.22
CA ASP A 173 -11.12 3.95 1.94
C ASP A 173 -10.39 3.82 3.29
N LEU A 174 -9.44 4.72 3.58
CA LEU A 174 -8.74 4.73 4.85
C LEU A 174 -9.72 4.95 6.02
N MET A 175 -10.72 5.81 5.83
CA MET A 175 -11.68 6.16 6.88
C MET A 175 -12.69 5.04 7.14
N GLU A 176 -13.06 4.25 6.13
CA GLU A 176 -13.86 3.03 6.36
C GLU A 176 -13.13 2.06 7.30
N ILE A 177 -11.81 1.91 7.12
CA ILE A 177 -10.96 1.08 7.98
C ILE A 177 -10.90 1.68 9.39
N VAL A 178 -10.62 2.97 9.50
CA VAL A 178 -10.54 3.68 10.78
C VAL A 178 -11.84 3.53 11.57
N TRP A 179 -13.00 3.73 10.93
CA TRP A 179 -14.32 3.65 11.56
C TRP A 179 -14.85 2.23 11.76
N GLY A 180 -14.15 1.21 11.27
CA GLY A 180 -14.66 -0.18 11.31
C GLY A 180 -15.92 -0.39 10.47
N GLN A 181 -16.11 0.40 9.41
CA GLN A 181 -17.20 0.23 8.46
C GLN A 181 -16.94 -0.96 7.52
N PRO A 182 -17.99 -1.52 6.88
CA PRO A 182 -17.82 -2.53 5.85
C PRO A 182 -16.90 -2.01 4.74
N LEU A 183 -15.80 -2.73 4.48
CA LEU A 183 -14.82 -2.34 3.47
C LEU A 183 -15.45 -2.40 2.08
N SER A 184 -15.62 -1.24 1.46
CA SER A 184 -15.99 -1.14 0.06
C SER A 184 -14.71 -0.93 -0.77
N SER A 185 -14.55 -1.71 -1.84
CA SER A 185 -13.44 -1.46 -2.75
C SER A 185 -13.75 -0.21 -3.56
N LEU A 186 -12.92 0.82 -3.38
CA LEU A 186 -12.98 2.03 -4.16
C LEU A 186 -12.15 1.88 -5.43
N SER A 187 -12.59 2.58 -6.48
CA SER A 187 -11.81 2.73 -7.70
C SER A 187 -11.85 4.17 -8.15
N THR A 188 -10.70 4.78 -8.38
CA THR A 188 -10.62 6.11 -9.02
C THR A 188 -10.36 5.93 -10.51
N PRO A 189 -11.10 6.63 -11.39
CA PRO A 189 -10.79 6.62 -12.81
C PRO A 189 -9.40 7.25 -13.01
N THR A 190 -8.57 6.57 -13.77
CA THR A 190 -7.30 7.13 -14.26
C THR A 190 -7.61 8.30 -15.16
N ARG A 191 -7.35 9.52 -14.70
CA ARG A 191 -7.23 10.65 -15.63
C ARG A 191 -5.90 10.47 -16.36
N ALA A 192 -6.00 10.11 -17.65
CA ALA A 192 -4.93 10.11 -18.64
C ALA A 192 -3.54 9.70 -18.09
N LYS A 193 -3.31 8.39 -17.94
CA LYS A 193 -2.00 7.78 -17.64
C LYS A 193 -1.30 8.42 -16.43
N PHE A 194 -1.50 7.87 -15.23
CA PHE A 194 -0.66 8.15 -14.04
C PHE A 194 0.77 8.50 -14.46
N GLN A 195 1.14 9.76 -14.25
CA GLN A 195 2.38 10.29 -14.76
C GLN A 195 3.53 9.42 -14.19
N GLY A 196 4.38 8.87 -15.05
CA GLY A 196 5.52 8.02 -14.65
C GLY A 196 5.27 6.52 -14.58
N ASN A 197 4.07 6.04 -14.93
CA ASN A 197 3.71 4.61 -15.04
C ASN A 197 3.85 3.84 -13.72
N TRP A 198 3.82 4.52 -12.57
CA TRP A 198 3.94 3.87 -11.26
C TRP A 198 2.72 3.03 -10.89
N TYR A 199 1.55 3.27 -11.49
CA TYR A 199 0.38 2.38 -11.36
C TYR A 199 0.70 0.93 -11.75
N SER A 200 1.68 0.74 -12.65
CA SER A 200 2.12 -0.61 -13.03
C SER A 200 2.77 -1.36 -11.87
N LEU A 201 3.31 -0.67 -10.85
CA LEU A 201 3.77 -1.25 -9.58
C LEU A 201 2.64 -1.99 -8.86
N ILE A 202 1.44 -1.43 -8.91
CA ILE A 202 0.28 -1.90 -8.17
C ILE A 202 -0.42 -3.02 -8.91
N ARG A 203 -0.51 -2.92 -10.24
CA ARG A 203 -1.21 -3.92 -11.07
C ARG A 203 -0.63 -5.33 -10.97
N ASN A 204 0.62 -5.48 -10.54
CA ASN A 204 1.28 -6.78 -10.44
C ASN A 204 1.69 -7.14 -9.00
N SER A 205 1.20 -6.40 -7.99
CA SER A 205 1.48 -6.68 -6.58
C SER A 205 0.18 -6.63 -5.76
N ASN A 206 0.04 -7.50 -4.75
CA ASN A 206 -1.05 -7.37 -3.76
C ASN A 206 -0.73 -6.27 -2.73
N MET A 207 -0.27 -5.11 -3.21
CA MET A 207 0.05 -3.98 -2.36
C MET A 207 -1.26 -3.31 -1.92
N ILE A 208 -1.34 -2.98 -0.64
CA ILE A 208 -2.50 -2.25 -0.12
C ILE A 208 -2.44 -0.82 -0.65
N VAL A 209 -3.56 -0.36 -1.21
CA VAL A 209 -3.77 1.03 -1.61
C VAL A 209 -4.91 1.58 -0.76
N LEU A 210 -4.63 2.64 0.01
CA LEU A 210 -5.60 3.34 0.82
C LEU A 210 -5.88 4.71 0.21
N PHE A 211 -7.14 4.95 -0.12
CA PHE A 211 -7.64 6.25 -0.51
C PHE A 211 -7.87 7.11 0.73
N CYS A 212 -7.41 8.35 0.65
CA CYS A 212 -7.56 9.34 1.70
C CYS A 212 -7.88 10.72 1.11
N HIS A 213 -8.15 11.68 2.00
CA HIS A 213 -8.49 13.05 1.66
C HIS A 213 -7.84 13.99 2.67
N GLY A 214 -7.08 14.97 2.19
CA GLY A 214 -6.45 15.99 3.02
C GLY A 214 -5.34 15.48 3.95
N LEU A 215 -4.56 14.47 3.52
CA LEU A 215 -3.48 13.92 4.33
C LEU A 215 -2.30 14.89 4.47
N GLY A 216 -2.13 15.80 3.50
CA GLY A 216 -1.04 16.76 3.46
C GLY A 216 0.28 16.14 3.01
N ASP A 217 1.40 16.68 3.47
CA ASP A 217 2.74 16.22 3.07
C ASP A 217 3.24 15.07 3.97
N VAL A 218 3.05 13.83 3.51
CA VAL A 218 3.48 12.62 4.25
C VAL A 218 5.00 12.47 4.29
N ILE A 219 5.67 12.84 3.19
CA ILE A 219 7.12 12.80 3.05
C ILE A 219 7.57 14.20 2.68
N VAL A 220 8.43 14.77 3.53
CA VAL A 220 9.04 16.08 3.32
C VAL A 220 10.56 15.96 3.31
N PRO A 221 11.27 16.78 2.51
CA PRO A 221 12.72 16.82 2.57
C PRO A 221 13.18 17.50 3.87
N GLU A 222 14.34 17.06 4.37
CA GLU A 222 14.99 17.72 5.50
C GLU A 222 15.73 18.98 5.01
N PHE A 223 15.14 20.15 5.25
CA PHE A 223 15.62 21.41 4.69
C PHE A 223 16.90 21.96 5.35
N GLU A 224 17.24 21.50 6.55
CA GLU A 224 18.45 21.93 7.26
C GLU A 224 19.72 21.33 6.64
N SER A 225 19.61 20.14 6.05
CA SER A 225 20.74 19.38 5.51
C SER A 225 20.82 19.43 3.97
N GLN A 226 19.70 19.73 3.28
CA GLN A 226 19.64 19.66 1.81
C GLN A 226 18.98 20.87 1.18
N LYS A 227 19.70 21.49 0.23
CA LYS A 227 19.12 22.52 -0.64
C LYS A 227 18.33 21.86 -1.77
N VAL A 228 17.07 21.57 -1.50
CA VAL A 228 16.13 21.05 -2.50
C VAL A 228 15.57 22.19 -3.34
N CYS A 229 15.38 21.93 -4.64
CA CYS A 229 14.72 22.87 -5.56
C CYS A 229 13.40 23.39 -4.96
N LYS A 230 13.13 24.70 -5.09
CA LYS A 230 11.89 25.31 -4.56
C LYS A 230 10.62 24.64 -5.09
N ALA A 231 10.62 24.19 -6.34
CA ALA A 231 9.50 23.48 -6.96
C ALA A 231 9.26 22.07 -6.38
N TRP A 232 10.18 21.57 -5.56
CA TRP A 232 10.19 20.23 -4.98
C TRP A 232 10.31 20.26 -3.44
N LYS A 233 9.99 21.40 -2.80
CA LYS A 233 9.85 21.46 -1.33
C LYS A 233 8.75 20.53 -0.82
N ALA A 234 7.71 20.35 -1.63
CA ALA A 234 6.67 19.36 -1.45
C ALA A 234 6.43 18.68 -2.79
N VAL A 235 5.74 17.54 -2.75
CA VAL A 235 5.32 16.83 -3.95
C VAL A 235 4.26 17.70 -4.65
N PRO A 236 4.43 18.04 -5.95
CA PRO A 236 3.46 18.85 -6.69
C PRO A 236 2.04 18.29 -6.65
N LEU A 237 1.06 19.17 -6.42
CA LEU A 237 -0.38 18.87 -6.43
C LEU A 237 -0.88 18.63 -7.86
N GLY A 238 -1.91 17.79 -8.02
CA GLY A 238 -2.60 17.61 -9.30
C GLY A 238 -1.80 16.85 -10.37
N LYS A 239 -0.72 16.17 -9.99
CA LYS A 239 0.21 15.49 -10.91
C LYS A 239 0.16 13.97 -10.83
N ASP A 240 -0.54 13.42 -9.86
CA ASP A 240 -0.60 11.99 -9.61
C ASP A 240 0.80 11.37 -9.45
N TYR A 241 1.71 12.05 -8.77
CA TYR A 241 3.05 11.53 -8.49
C TYR A 241 3.05 10.57 -7.31
N LEU A 242 3.91 9.55 -7.39
CA LEU A 242 4.16 8.62 -6.29
C LEU A 242 5.50 8.93 -5.63
N THR A 243 5.46 9.30 -4.37
CA THR A 243 6.67 9.46 -3.54
C THR A 243 6.90 8.21 -2.73
N ALA A 244 8.01 7.53 -2.96
CA ALA A 244 8.31 6.25 -2.34
C ALA A 244 9.53 6.34 -1.45
N THR A 245 9.43 5.82 -0.23
CA THR A 245 10.63 5.62 0.60
C THR A 245 11.55 4.60 -0.08
N VAL A 246 12.87 4.84 -0.02
CA VAL A 246 13.87 3.92 -0.59
C VAL A 246 13.78 2.56 0.10
N ARG A 247 13.42 2.54 1.37
CA ARG A 247 13.20 1.30 2.14
C ARG A 247 12.08 0.44 1.56
N CYS A 248 10.91 1.03 1.28
CA CYS A 248 9.81 0.31 0.62
C CYS A 248 10.21 -0.20 -0.77
N LEU A 249 10.96 0.60 -1.54
CA LEU A 249 11.46 0.18 -2.86
C LEU A 249 12.45 -0.99 -2.77
N LYS A 250 13.39 -0.96 -1.80
CA LYS A 250 14.32 -2.07 -1.54
C LYS A 250 13.58 -3.32 -1.10
N MET A 251 12.53 -3.19 -0.28
CA MET A 251 11.68 -4.33 0.11
C MET A 251 10.99 -4.94 -1.11
N CYS A 252 10.37 -4.12 -1.97
CA CYS A 252 9.82 -4.59 -3.25
C CYS A 252 10.89 -5.31 -4.08
N SER A 253 12.09 -4.74 -4.19
CA SER A 253 13.17 -5.30 -5.00
C SER A 253 13.74 -6.61 -4.46
N SER A 254 13.80 -6.78 -3.14
CA SER A 254 14.29 -8.01 -2.49
C SER A 254 13.50 -9.26 -2.89
N HIS A 255 12.25 -9.09 -3.31
CA HIS A 255 11.39 -10.18 -3.80
C HIS A 255 11.63 -10.54 -5.28
N PHE A 256 12.45 -9.77 -6.00
CA PHE A 256 12.79 -10.01 -7.40
C PHE A 256 14.32 -10.04 -7.59
N PRO A 257 15.04 -10.97 -6.94
CA PRO A 257 16.48 -11.07 -7.13
C PRO A 257 16.79 -11.33 -8.62
N ASP A 258 17.55 -10.43 -9.24
CA ASP A 258 18.18 -10.66 -10.54
C ASP A 258 19.56 -11.26 -10.30
N SER A 259 19.91 -12.34 -11.01
CA SER A 259 21.25 -12.94 -10.99
C SER A 259 22.35 -11.98 -11.41
N ARG A 260 21.99 -10.86 -12.05
CA ARG A 260 22.90 -9.80 -12.52
C ARG A 260 23.08 -8.63 -11.53
N GLY A 261 22.58 -8.73 -10.30
CA GLY A 261 22.69 -7.66 -9.29
C GLY A 261 21.81 -6.45 -9.57
N PHE A 262 20.77 -6.61 -10.39
CA PHE A 262 19.92 -5.51 -10.84
C PHE A 262 18.73 -5.25 -9.94
N SER A 263 18.39 -3.98 -9.89
CA SER A 263 17.36 -3.34 -9.10
C SER A 263 15.97 -3.49 -9.71
N LYS A 264 15.55 -4.73 -9.92
CA LYS A 264 14.18 -5.02 -10.36
C LYS A 264 13.23 -4.60 -9.25
N LEU A 265 12.39 -3.61 -9.51
CA LEU A 265 11.27 -3.29 -8.62
C LEU A 265 10.16 -4.34 -8.77
N MET A 266 10.04 -4.92 -9.97
CA MET A 266 9.17 -6.06 -10.30
C MET A 266 9.68 -6.84 -11.52
N ALA A 267 9.05 -7.98 -11.82
CA ALA A 267 9.22 -8.70 -13.07
C ALA A 267 9.05 -7.77 -14.29
N LYS A 268 10.16 -7.43 -14.95
CA LYS A 268 10.25 -6.61 -16.17
C LYS A 268 10.07 -5.09 -16.01
N ARG A 269 10.26 -4.53 -14.80
CA ARG A 269 10.24 -3.06 -14.59
C ARG A 269 11.50 -2.58 -13.86
N HIS A 270 12.18 -1.62 -14.49
CA HIS A 270 13.40 -1.01 -13.96
C HIS A 270 13.17 0.47 -13.64
N ARG A 271 13.89 0.93 -12.62
CA ARG A 271 14.00 2.35 -12.27
C ARG A 271 14.91 3.05 -13.29
N ARG A 272 14.46 4.19 -13.82
CA ARG A 272 15.31 5.12 -14.58
C ARG A 272 15.43 6.44 -13.80
N PRO A 273 16.65 6.88 -13.44
CA PRO A 273 16.88 8.22 -12.89
C PRO A 273 16.32 9.28 -13.84
N GLY A 274 15.90 10.43 -13.31
CA GLY A 274 15.56 11.59 -14.14
C GLY A 274 16.79 12.10 -14.92
N GLU A 275 16.58 12.99 -15.89
CA GLU A 275 17.62 13.51 -16.81
C GLU A 275 18.77 14.29 -16.14
N LEU A 276 18.73 14.49 -14.82
CA LEU A 276 19.76 15.21 -14.06
C LEU A 276 20.48 14.24 -13.11
N ASP A 277 21.81 14.19 -13.22
CA ASP A 277 22.72 13.29 -12.47
C ASP A 277 22.67 13.45 -10.94
N ALA A 278 21.91 14.41 -10.41
CA ALA A 278 21.73 14.59 -8.99
C ALA A 278 20.26 14.91 -8.61
N ILE A 279 19.51 13.86 -8.33
CA ILE A 279 18.10 13.89 -7.86
C ILE A 279 17.91 14.83 -6.66
N PHE A 280 18.94 14.96 -5.82
CA PHE A 280 18.92 15.74 -4.58
C PHE A 280 19.81 17.00 -4.59
N ALA A 281 20.55 17.29 -5.67
CA ALA A 281 21.44 18.46 -5.69
C ALA A 281 20.65 19.78 -5.74
N ASP A 282 21.36 20.89 -5.57
CA ASP A 282 20.85 22.21 -5.95
C ASP A 282 20.45 22.24 -7.42
N CYS A 283 19.34 22.92 -7.75
CA CYS A 283 19.07 23.27 -9.14
C CYS A 283 19.68 24.63 -9.46
N SER A 284 20.45 24.72 -10.54
CA SER A 284 20.90 25.98 -11.13
C SER A 284 19.77 26.76 -11.85
N HIS A 285 18.55 26.21 -11.89
CA HIS A 285 17.43 26.74 -12.66
C HIS A 285 16.70 27.94 -12.03
N GLY A 286 17.03 28.35 -10.80
CA GLY A 286 16.31 29.44 -10.10
C GLY A 286 14.80 29.14 -9.97
N ASP A 287 13.95 30.13 -10.22
CA ASP A 287 12.49 29.98 -10.23
C ASP A 287 11.94 29.48 -11.59
N LYS A 288 12.79 29.03 -12.53
CA LYS A 288 12.33 28.53 -13.83
C LYS A 288 11.62 27.18 -13.69
N ALA A 289 10.45 27.09 -14.31
CA ALA A 289 9.43 26.03 -14.14
C ALA A 289 9.78 24.61 -14.65
N LYS A 290 11.04 24.32 -15.03
CA LYS A 290 11.42 23.03 -15.63
C LYS A 290 12.54 22.34 -14.84
N CYS A 291 12.20 21.86 -13.65
CA CYS A 291 13.10 21.02 -12.86
C CYS A 291 12.62 19.57 -12.90
N HIS A 292 13.22 18.76 -13.77
CA HIS A 292 12.88 17.36 -14.01
C HIS A 292 13.61 16.42 -13.04
N ARG A 293 13.01 16.19 -11.86
CA ARG A 293 13.54 15.26 -10.82
C ARG A 293 12.71 14.00 -10.61
N ALA A 294 11.52 13.95 -11.19
CA ALA A 294 10.69 12.76 -11.19
C ALA A 294 11.39 11.63 -11.94
N GLN A 295 11.28 10.42 -11.39
CA GLN A 295 11.83 9.20 -11.97
C GLN A 295 10.74 8.47 -12.75
N HIS A 296 11.16 7.65 -13.71
CA HIS A 296 10.25 6.89 -14.55
C HIS A 296 10.45 5.40 -14.35
N LEU A 297 9.36 4.64 -14.45
CA LEU A 297 9.42 3.19 -14.53
C LEU A 297 9.44 2.74 -15.99
N TRP A 298 10.50 2.01 -16.36
CA TRP A 298 10.75 1.60 -17.73
C TRP A 298 10.58 0.07 -17.93
N LYS A 299 10.24 -0.35 -19.15
CA LYS A 299 10.05 -1.77 -19.54
C LYS A 299 11.32 -2.46 -20.06
N ARG A 300 12.33 -1.70 -20.52
CA ARG A 300 13.57 -2.25 -21.10
C ARG A 300 14.69 -2.35 -20.06
N ASP A 301 15.64 -3.24 -20.32
CA ASP A 301 16.85 -3.53 -19.54
C ASP A 301 17.91 -2.39 -19.63
N GLU A 302 17.50 -1.13 -19.52
CA GLU A 302 18.45 -0.03 -19.33
C GLU A 302 18.61 0.23 -17.83
N VAL A 303 19.84 -0.01 -17.37
CA VAL A 303 20.18 -0.38 -16.01
C VAL A 303 20.55 0.84 -15.18
N SER A 304 19.90 1.04 -14.03
CA SER A 304 20.48 1.78 -12.91
C SER A 304 20.47 0.91 -11.67
N LYS A 305 21.57 0.91 -10.90
CA LYS A 305 21.66 0.18 -9.64
C LYS A 305 20.98 0.99 -8.51
N PHE A 306 20.39 0.28 -7.53
CA PHE A 306 19.90 0.85 -6.27
C PHE A 306 21.05 1.26 -5.34
N GLU A 307 22.28 0.84 -5.65
CA GLU A 307 23.48 1.05 -4.82
C GLU A 307 23.72 2.53 -4.50
N ASP A 308 23.21 3.47 -5.30
CA ASP A 308 23.39 4.91 -5.09
C ASP A 308 22.32 5.60 -4.22
N LEU A 309 21.26 4.88 -3.82
CA LEU A 309 20.20 5.47 -2.97
C LEU A 309 20.43 5.20 -1.49
N GLN A 310 20.57 6.29 -0.73
CA GLN A 310 20.56 6.26 0.73
C GLN A 310 19.26 5.61 1.22
N ILE A 311 19.40 4.65 2.14
CA ILE A 311 18.27 3.85 2.62
C ILE A 311 17.24 4.69 3.38
N GLU A 312 17.70 5.79 3.98
CA GLU A 312 16.92 6.77 4.75
C GLU A 312 16.52 7.97 3.87
N GLY A 313 16.02 7.69 2.66
CA GLY A 313 15.58 8.70 1.72
C GLY A 313 14.27 8.34 1.04
N ALA A 314 13.80 9.23 0.17
CA ALA A 314 12.64 9.01 -0.67
C ALA A 314 12.88 9.51 -2.10
N VAL A 315 12.13 8.95 -3.04
CA VAL A 315 12.20 9.32 -4.46
C VAL A 315 10.80 9.50 -5.02
N ILE A 316 10.66 10.35 -6.04
CA ILE A 316 9.38 10.65 -6.65
C ILE A 316 9.33 10.00 -8.04
N PHE A 317 8.24 9.31 -8.33
CA PHE A 317 7.92 8.77 -9.65
C PHE A 317 6.84 9.60 -10.32
N GLY A 318 7.06 9.96 -11.58
CA GLY A 318 6.26 10.92 -12.30
C GLY A 318 6.63 10.98 -13.78
N ASN A 319 5.82 11.67 -14.57
CA ASN A 319 6.15 12.16 -15.90
C ASN A 319 5.95 13.66 -15.85
N GLN A 320 6.95 14.46 -16.20
CA GLN A 320 6.72 15.88 -16.41
C GLN A 320 6.46 16.08 -17.89
N ASP A 321 5.19 16.32 -18.24
CA ASP A 321 4.81 16.83 -19.56
C ASP A 321 5.23 18.31 -19.68
#